data_AF-A0A841ANZ0-F1
#
_entry.id   AF-A0A841ANZ0-F1
#
_cell.length_a   1.000
_cell.length_b   1.000
_cell.length_c   1.000
_cell.angle_alpha   90.00
_cell.angle_beta   90.00
_cell.angle_gamma   90.00
#
_symmetry.space_group_name_H-M   'P 1'
#
loop_
_entity.id
_entity.type
_entity.pdbx_description
1 polymer ?
#
loop_
_entity_poly.entity_id
_entity_poly.type
_entity_poly.pdbx_seq_one_letter_code
_entity_poly.pdbx_strand_id
1 'polypeptide(L)'
;MNQPIRFADRNFKLAVVQELMYNQELLPRFSLREYAAEQGFTFDGGSVEAVPEALAYFDAFEVPAELADKVTEIEMDGGNEIYLEIAPNWDGEDGLFDVDEFADVEHFPNLKSMTLLYTGDDEALETLRTRGIEADWL
;
A
#
# COMPACT_ATOMS: atom_id res chain seq x y z
N MET A 1 -14.43 -20.61 -3.81
CA MET A 1 -14.50 -19.43 -2.93
C MET A 1 -13.08 -18.94 -2.81
N ASN A 2 -12.75 -17.85 -3.48
CA ASN A 2 -11.42 -17.28 -3.37
C ASN A 2 -11.39 -16.43 -2.10
N GLN A 3 -10.54 -16.78 -1.14
CA GLN A 3 -10.46 -16.07 0.13
C GLN A 3 -9.57 -14.82 -0.04
N PRO A 4 -9.85 -13.72 0.65
CA PRO A 4 -9.00 -12.56 0.63
C PRO A 4 -7.68 -12.82 1.38
N ILE A 5 -6.63 -12.12 0.96
CA ILE A 5 -5.33 -12.11 1.66
C ILE A 5 -5.53 -11.44 3.03
N ARG A 6 -4.93 -12.01 4.07
CA ARG A 6 -4.93 -11.42 5.42
C ARG A 6 -3.58 -10.77 5.64
N PHE A 7 -3.58 -9.46 5.79
CA PHE A 7 -2.36 -8.71 6.04
C PHE A 7 -2.12 -8.54 7.54
N ALA A 8 -0.87 -8.71 7.95
CA ALA A 8 -0.37 -8.35 9.27
C ALA A 8 -0.07 -6.85 9.36
N ASP A 9 0.38 -6.25 8.25
CA ASP A 9 0.72 -4.83 8.14
C ASP A 9 -0.23 -4.09 7.18
N ARG A 10 -0.82 -2.98 7.67
CA ARG A 10 -1.73 -2.16 6.87
C ARG A 10 -1.01 -1.48 5.72
N ASN A 11 0.20 -0.97 5.94
CA ASN A 11 0.92 -0.20 4.93
C ASN A 11 1.54 -1.14 3.87
N PHE A 12 1.89 -2.39 4.23
CA PHE A 12 2.20 -3.42 3.24
C PHE A 12 0.98 -3.69 2.34
N LYS A 13 -0.20 -3.82 2.93
CA LYS A 13 -1.46 -3.94 2.17
C LYS A 13 -1.66 -2.77 1.22
N LEU A 14 -1.41 -1.53 1.66
CA LEU A 14 -1.54 -0.35 0.81
C LEU A 14 -0.56 -0.42 -0.38
N ALA A 15 0.69 -0.83 -0.16
CA ALA A 15 1.66 -0.98 -1.24
C ALA A 15 1.24 -2.05 -2.27
N VAL A 16 0.64 -3.15 -1.82
CA VAL A 16 0.06 -4.16 -2.73
C VAL A 16 -1.16 -3.61 -3.49
N VAL A 17 -2.01 -2.83 -2.82
CA VAL A 17 -3.16 -2.20 -3.48
C VAL A 17 -2.69 -1.15 -4.48
N GLN A 18 -1.64 -0.38 -4.20
CA GLN A 18 -1.02 0.52 -5.18
C GLN A 18 -0.70 -0.23 -6.48
N GLU A 19 0.04 -1.33 -6.36
CA GLU A 19 0.45 -2.12 -7.51
C GLU A 19 -0.74 -2.68 -8.28
N LEU A 20 -1.69 -3.33 -7.58
CA LEU A 20 -2.80 -4.00 -8.25
C LEU A 20 -3.88 -3.04 -8.79
N MET A 21 -4.16 -1.94 -8.09
CA MET A 21 -5.24 -1.02 -8.40
C MET A 21 -4.82 0.09 -9.36
N TYR A 22 -3.64 0.66 -9.16
CA TYR A 22 -3.21 1.86 -9.88
C TYR A 22 -2.18 1.54 -10.97
N ASN A 23 -1.22 0.64 -10.70
CA ASN A 23 -0.17 0.31 -11.68
C ASN A 23 -0.65 -0.73 -12.71
N GLN A 24 -1.27 -1.82 -12.25
CA GLN A 24 -1.75 -2.91 -13.12
C GLN A 24 -3.22 -2.79 -13.54
N GLU A 25 -3.99 -1.91 -12.89
CA GLU A 25 -5.43 -1.71 -13.14
C GLU A 25 -6.27 -3.01 -13.05
N LEU A 26 -5.86 -3.96 -12.21
CA LEU A 26 -6.56 -5.23 -11.97
C LEU A 26 -7.67 -5.13 -10.93
N LEU A 27 -7.69 -4.06 -10.15
CA LEU A 27 -8.73 -3.73 -9.17
C LEU A 27 -9.42 -2.43 -9.58
N PRO A 28 -10.70 -2.23 -9.22
CA PRO A 28 -11.40 -0.97 -9.46
C PRO A 28 -10.66 0.19 -8.79
N ARG A 29 -10.33 1.20 -9.58
CA ARG A 29 -9.63 2.38 -9.09
C ARG A 29 -10.47 3.15 -8.07
N PHE A 30 -9.86 3.50 -6.94
CA PHE A 30 -10.45 4.37 -5.94
C PHE A 30 -10.09 5.84 -6.23
N SER A 31 -11.08 6.72 -6.08
CA SER A 31 -10.87 8.17 -6.03
C SER A 31 -11.60 8.74 -4.81
N LEU A 32 -10.84 9.37 -3.91
CA LEU A 32 -11.32 10.07 -2.73
C LEU A 32 -12.36 11.13 -3.12
N ARG A 33 -12.16 11.82 -4.24
CA ARG A 33 -13.11 12.84 -4.71
C ARG A 33 -14.47 12.24 -5.07
N GLU A 34 -14.46 11.15 -5.84
CA GLU A 34 -15.70 10.47 -6.23
C GLU A 34 -16.37 9.84 -5.01
N TYR A 35 -15.58 9.16 -4.18
CA TYR A 35 -16.05 8.54 -2.95
C TYR A 35 -16.67 9.54 -1.97
N ALA A 36 -16.05 10.71 -1.79
CA ALA A 36 -16.59 11.78 -0.95
C ALA A 36 -17.92 12.32 -1.48
N ALA A 37 -18.06 12.47 -2.79
CA ALA A 37 -19.31 12.89 -3.42
C ALA A 37 -20.42 11.85 -3.26
N GLU A 38 -20.09 10.56 -3.36
CA GLU A 38 -21.04 9.46 -3.19
C GLU A 38 -21.48 9.27 -1.73
N GLN A 39 -20.54 9.37 -0.78
CA GLN A 39 -20.82 9.22 0.65
C GLN A 39 -21.35 10.51 1.30
N GLY A 40 -21.21 11.66 0.63
CA GLY A 40 -21.72 12.95 1.10
C GLY A 40 -20.88 13.59 2.20
N PHE A 41 -19.56 13.38 2.19
CA PHE A 41 -18.62 14.07 3.09
C PHE A 41 -17.70 15.04 2.33
N THR A 42 -17.04 15.91 3.07
CA THR A 42 -16.02 16.84 2.53
C THR A 42 -14.72 16.62 3.27
N PHE A 43 -13.60 16.76 2.56
CA PHE A 43 -12.26 16.67 3.12
C PHE A 43 -11.46 17.93 2.77
N ASP A 44 -10.43 18.22 3.54
CA ASP A 44 -9.47 19.28 3.22
C ASP A 44 -8.37 18.73 2.30
N GLY A 45 -8.44 19.07 1.02
CA GLY A 45 -7.44 18.66 0.03
C GLY A 45 -6.06 19.30 0.21
N GLY A 46 -5.91 20.27 1.12
CA GLY A 46 -4.60 20.81 1.52
C GLY A 46 -4.01 20.15 2.77
N SER A 47 -4.72 19.19 3.38
CA SER A 47 -4.23 18.49 4.56
C SER A 47 -3.15 17.47 4.20
N VAL A 48 -2.10 17.44 5.03
CA VAL A 48 -1.07 16.39 5.03
C VAL A 48 -1.54 15.14 5.79
N GLU A 49 -2.59 15.27 6.60
CA GLU A 49 -3.13 14.16 7.41
C GLU A 49 -4.05 13.27 6.56
N ALA A 50 -4.10 11.99 6.93
CA ALA A 50 -5.02 11.02 6.32
C ALA A 50 -6.49 11.42 6.52
N VAL A 51 -7.27 11.33 5.44
CA VAL A 51 -8.74 11.42 5.48
C VAL A 51 -9.29 10.13 6.08
N PRO A 52 -9.95 10.18 7.25
CA PRO A 52 -10.36 8.97 7.97
C PRO A 52 -11.26 8.04 7.14
N GLU A 53 -12.14 8.61 6.30
CA GLU A 53 -13.04 7.87 5.44
C GLU A 53 -12.32 7.09 4.34
N ALA A 54 -11.25 7.65 3.76
CA ALA A 54 -10.43 6.94 2.77
C ALA A 54 -9.60 5.84 3.44
N LEU A 55 -9.00 6.14 4.59
CA LEU A 55 -8.25 5.15 5.34
C LEU A 55 -9.15 3.96 5.74
N ALA A 56 -10.36 4.24 6.25
CA ALA A 56 -11.34 3.21 6.59
C ALA A 56 -11.80 2.39 5.37
N TYR A 57 -11.91 3.02 4.19
CA TYR A 57 -12.19 2.30 2.94
C TYR A 57 -11.09 1.27 2.66
N PHE A 58 -9.82 1.68 2.70
CA PHE A 58 -8.71 0.78 2.42
C PHE A 58 -8.49 -0.26 3.53
N ASP A 59 -8.78 0.06 4.79
CA ASP A 59 -8.78 -0.93 5.88
C ASP A 59 -9.82 -2.03 5.63
N ALA A 60 -11.02 -1.66 5.18
CA ALA A 60 -12.08 -2.62 4.86
C ALA A 60 -11.90 -3.33 3.50
N PHE A 61 -11.09 -2.77 2.60
CA PHE A 61 -10.87 -3.30 1.26
C PHE A 61 -10.23 -4.69 1.30
N GLU A 62 -10.84 -5.67 0.64
CA GLU A 62 -10.35 -7.05 0.63
C GLU A 62 -9.58 -7.34 -0.67
N VAL A 63 -8.28 -7.62 -0.57
CA VAL A 63 -7.45 -8.00 -1.73
C VAL A 63 -7.67 -9.47 -2.07
N PRO A 64 -8.13 -9.83 -3.29
CA PRO A 64 -8.35 -11.22 -3.69
C PRO A 64 -7.03 -12.00 -3.77
N ALA A 65 -6.95 -13.18 -3.15
CA ALA A 65 -5.73 -14.00 -3.19
C ALA A 65 -5.36 -14.52 -4.59
N GLU A 66 -6.27 -14.48 -5.57
CA GLU A 66 -5.96 -14.84 -6.97
C GLU A 66 -5.06 -13.83 -7.67
N LEU A 67 -4.92 -12.62 -7.11
CA LEU A 67 -4.04 -11.59 -7.66
C LEU A 67 -2.65 -11.64 -7.04
N ALA A 68 -2.43 -12.45 -6.01
CA ALA A 68 -1.16 -12.51 -5.30
C ALA A 68 0.01 -12.91 -6.22
N ASP A 69 -0.23 -13.78 -7.21
CA ASP A 69 0.80 -14.17 -8.18
C ASP A 69 1.14 -13.07 -9.21
N LYS A 70 0.32 -12.01 -9.29
CA LYS A 70 0.52 -10.86 -10.18
C LYS A 70 1.47 -9.81 -9.60
N VAL A 71 1.65 -9.80 -8.28
CA VAL A 71 2.58 -8.89 -7.62
C VAL A 71 3.98 -9.49 -7.73
N THR A 72 4.80 -8.90 -8.59
CA THR A 72 6.20 -9.31 -8.79
C THR A 72 7.19 -8.31 -8.21
N GLU A 73 6.74 -7.08 -8.00
CA GLU A 73 7.52 -5.95 -7.53
C GLU A 73 6.59 -5.05 -6.70
N ILE A 74 7.14 -4.44 -5.66
CA ILE A 74 6.48 -3.39 -4.89
C ILE A 74 7.39 -2.17 -4.88
N GLU A 75 6.91 -1.05 -5.38
CA GLU A 75 7.63 0.23 -5.33
C GLU A 75 6.84 1.22 -4.48
N MET A 76 7.34 1.49 -3.27
CA MET A 76 6.84 2.57 -2.44
C MET A 76 7.51 3.89 -2.84
N ASP A 77 6.70 4.89 -3.14
CA ASP A 77 7.12 6.26 -3.41
C ASP A 77 6.15 7.24 -2.74
N GLY A 78 6.67 8.37 -2.24
CA GLY A 78 5.86 9.41 -1.60
C GLY A 78 4.72 9.93 -2.48
N GLY A 79 4.91 9.92 -3.80
CA GLY A 79 3.96 10.33 -4.81
C GLY A 79 3.04 9.21 -5.31
N ASN A 80 3.06 8.02 -4.71
CA ASN A 80 2.14 6.95 -5.08
C ASN A 80 0.68 7.38 -4.91
N GLU A 81 -0.13 7.04 -5.92
CA GLU A 81 -1.51 7.51 -6.00
C GLU A 81 -2.33 7.11 -4.77
N ILE A 82 -2.16 5.89 -4.24
CA ILE A 82 -2.90 5.46 -3.05
C ILE A 82 -2.63 6.36 -1.82
N TYR A 83 -1.40 6.83 -1.65
CA TYR A 83 -1.05 7.69 -0.52
C TYR A 83 -1.70 9.06 -0.67
N LEU A 84 -1.74 9.61 -1.89
CA LEU A 84 -2.41 10.88 -2.19
C LEU A 84 -3.94 10.76 -2.16
N GLU A 85 -4.50 9.57 -2.42
CA GLU A 85 -5.93 9.31 -2.24
C GLU A 85 -6.32 9.17 -0.76
N ILE A 86 -5.37 8.83 0.12
CA ILE A 86 -5.59 8.78 1.58
C ILE A 86 -5.29 10.13 2.23
N ALA A 87 -4.17 10.76 1.87
CA ALA A 87 -3.63 11.99 2.44
C ALA A 87 -3.23 12.94 1.27
N PRO A 88 -4.16 13.80 0.79
CA PRO A 88 -4.03 14.52 -0.47
C PRO A 88 -2.81 15.40 -0.66
N ASN A 89 -2.27 15.94 0.43
CA ASN A 89 -1.09 16.79 0.40
C ASN A 89 0.05 16.20 1.23
N TRP A 90 0.07 14.88 1.46
CA TRP A 90 1.17 14.22 2.16
C TRP A 90 2.50 14.49 1.46
N ASP A 91 3.51 14.87 2.24
CA ASP A 91 4.81 15.31 1.76
C ASP A 91 5.90 14.25 1.88
N GLY A 92 5.59 13.09 2.47
CA GLY A 92 6.56 12.02 2.68
C GLY A 92 7.49 12.24 3.87
N GLU A 93 7.31 13.28 4.67
CA GLU A 93 8.23 13.64 5.75
C GLU A 93 7.91 12.95 7.10
N ASP A 94 6.85 12.15 7.17
CA ASP A 94 6.47 11.36 8.35
C ASP A 94 6.33 9.86 8.04
N GLY A 95 6.18 9.05 9.10
CA GLY A 95 6.05 7.60 9.00
C GLY A 95 4.61 7.10 8.79
N LEU A 96 3.71 7.91 8.22
CA LEU A 96 2.29 7.55 8.06
C LEU A 96 2.11 6.23 7.27
N PHE A 97 2.98 6.00 6.28
CA PHE A 97 2.93 4.87 5.37
C PHE A 97 4.11 3.91 5.51
N ASP A 98 4.88 3.99 6.59
CA ASP A 98 6.00 3.07 6.86
C ASP A 98 5.50 1.63 7.03
N VAL A 99 6.26 0.66 6.54
CA VAL A 99 5.98 -0.77 6.72
C VAL A 99 6.86 -1.31 7.83
N ASP A 100 6.24 -1.86 8.86
CA ASP A 100 6.93 -2.37 10.06
C ASP A 100 7.00 -3.90 10.09
N GLU A 101 6.04 -4.59 9.45
CA GLU A 101 5.97 -6.05 9.44
C GLU A 101 6.00 -6.64 8.01
N PHE A 102 6.86 -7.64 7.81
CA PHE A 102 7.16 -8.23 6.51
C PHE A 102 6.77 -9.72 6.42
N ALA A 103 6.00 -10.23 7.39
CA ALA A 103 5.42 -11.57 7.31
C ALA A 103 4.57 -11.76 6.03
N ASP A 104 3.85 -10.71 5.60
CA ASP A 104 2.90 -10.73 4.48
C ASP A 104 3.53 -11.12 3.13
N VAL A 105 4.85 -11.01 2.99
CA VAL A 105 5.62 -11.50 1.85
C VAL A 105 5.30 -12.96 1.51
N GLU A 106 4.98 -13.80 2.50
CA GLU A 106 4.65 -15.22 2.29
C GLU A 106 3.44 -15.43 1.36
N HIS A 107 2.58 -14.41 1.21
CA HIS A 107 1.42 -14.45 0.34
C HIS A 107 1.76 -14.24 -1.13
N PHE A 108 2.93 -13.69 -1.47
CA PHE A 108 3.29 -13.26 -2.82
C PHE A 108 4.41 -14.13 -3.41
N PRO A 109 4.09 -15.31 -3.98
CA PRO A 109 5.09 -16.28 -4.40
C PRO A 109 5.98 -15.82 -5.56
N ASN A 110 5.57 -14.76 -6.27
CA ASN A 110 6.29 -14.22 -7.42
C ASN A 110 6.97 -12.87 -7.12
N LEU A 111 6.91 -12.38 -5.88
CA LEU A 111 7.55 -11.13 -5.47
C LEU A 111 9.07 -11.28 -5.50
N LYS A 112 9.74 -10.40 -6.22
CA LYS A 112 11.20 -10.42 -6.44
C LYS A 112 11.89 -9.19 -5.89
N SER A 113 11.25 -8.04 -5.96
CA SER A 113 11.83 -6.75 -5.55
C SER A 113 10.85 -5.95 -4.69
N MET A 114 11.42 -5.20 -3.75
CA MET A 114 10.70 -4.24 -2.91
C MET A 114 11.55 -2.98 -2.73
N THR A 115 11.04 -1.84 -3.16
CA THR A 115 11.54 -0.51 -2.77
C THR A 115 10.64 0.02 -1.66
N LEU A 116 11.21 0.33 -0.50
CA LEU A 116 10.48 0.73 0.70
C LEU A 116 10.80 2.17 1.10
N LEU A 117 9.87 2.85 1.77
CA LEU A 117 10.15 4.13 2.40
C LEU A 117 11.20 3.95 3.50
N TYR A 118 12.13 4.91 3.62
CA TYR A 118 13.25 4.79 4.55
C TYR A 118 12.80 4.90 6.01
N THR A 119 12.86 3.79 6.74
CA THR A 119 12.61 3.75 8.19
C THR A 119 13.90 3.67 9.02
N GLY A 120 15.03 3.37 8.37
CA GLY A 120 16.32 3.13 9.02
C GLY A 120 16.48 1.75 9.66
N ASP A 121 15.53 0.83 9.46
CA ASP A 121 15.61 -0.55 9.96
C ASP A 121 16.32 -1.49 8.97
N ASP A 122 17.65 -1.39 8.89
CA ASP A 122 18.43 -2.23 7.97
C ASP A 122 18.27 -3.75 8.24
N GLU A 123 17.85 -4.17 9.44
CA GLU A 123 17.58 -5.59 9.75
C GLU A 123 16.35 -6.10 8.99
N ALA A 124 15.36 -5.22 8.76
CA ALA A 124 14.20 -5.53 7.95
C ALA A 124 14.58 -5.83 6.48
N LEU A 125 15.44 -5.00 5.86
CA LEU A 125 15.92 -5.25 4.49
C LEU A 125 16.67 -6.57 4.39
N GLU A 126 17.55 -6.86 5.34
CA GLU A 126 18.29 -8.13 5.34
C GLU A 126 17.35 -9.32 5.49
N THR A 127 16.29 -9.19 6.29
CA THR A 127 15.25 -10.23 6.40
C THR A 127 14.56 -10.49 5.06
N LEU A 128 14.22 -9.46 4.31
CA LEU A 128 13.66 -9.60 2.95
C LEU A 128 14.66 -10.27 1.99
N ARG A 129 15.91 -9.83 2.01
CA ARG A 129 16.99 -10.37 1.17
C ARG A 129 17.26 -11.84 1.43
N THR A 130 17.22 -12.29 2.70
CA THR A 130 17.36 -13.72 3.03
C THR A 130 16.22 -14.58 2.50
N ARG A 131 15.05 -13.99 2.24
CA ARG A 131 13.89 -14.64 1.60
C ARG A 131 13.97 -14.62 0.06
N GLY A 132 15.05 -14.07 -0.51
CA GLY A 132 15.28 -14.01 -1.94
C GLY A 132 14.66 -12.80 -2.63
N ILE A 133 14.34 -11.75 -1.87
CA ILE A 133 13.77 -10.51 -2.39
C ILE A 133 14.85 -9.43 -2.43
N GLU A 134 15.04 -8.81 -3.58
CA GLU A 134 15.88 -7.62 -3.73
C GLU A 134 15.17 -6.46 -3.03
N ALA A 135 15.68 -6.04 -1.88
CA ALA A 135 15.04 -5.02 -1.04
C ALA A 135 15.98 -3.84 -0.84
N ASP A 136 15.48 -2.63 -1.09
CA ASP A 136 16.21 -1.38 -0.95
C ASP A 136 15.31 -0.26 -0.40
N TRP A 137 15.93 0.74 0.19
CA TRP A 137 15.26 1.97 0.60
C TRP A 137 15.16 2.95 -0.59
N LEU A 138 14.07 3.72 -0.61
CA LEU A 138 13.89 4.89 -1.47
C LEU A 138 14.78 6.06 -1.01
#